data_AF-A0A7W2X793-F1
#
_entry.id   AF-A0A7W2X793-F1
#
_cell.length_a   1.000
_cell.length_b   1.000
_cell.length_c   1.000
_cell.angle_alpha   90.00
_cell.angle_beta   90.00
_cell.angle_gamma   90.00
#
_symmetry.space_group_name_H-M   'P 1'
#
loop_
_entity.id
_entity.type
_entity.pdbx_description
1 polymer ?
#
loop_
_entity_poly.entity_id
_entity_poly.type
_entity_poly.pdbx_seq_one_letter_code
_entity_poly.pdbx_strand_id
1 'polypeptide(L)'
;MAVKRAYYGNEGDKDYFERVFQSANINFLIGSGASLPAIRVLGTIESDLQQLINDEMEEEYFDLAASFLTAVWLPHEYMLNRDNGLPFVPLVITNINATRENYDAFISSLEKILTRRRTGLLPRRINVFTTNYDLFIEDASTRNNNVIFNDGFSKRTNLFGDKEFDASSFNYSVSATGNLYNYKVELPTINLIKLHGSLSWKNLMDKIIYKISDVKPLRFNSQLERKEWVLAHTLILPRKEKFKETLLQNVYYDLLRTYSNELDKEATLLVVFGFSFADEHLETLTKKALRNATLKLLIFAFDEASVNGFMDKFRDYSNVEVIFRPGGNIDFPVMNNIITSYLGGAR
;
A
#
# COMPACT_ATOMS: atom_id res chain seq x y z
N MET A 1 -16.92 -11.96 18.51
CA MET A 1 -17.09 -12.35 17.11
C MET A 1 -17.03 -11.12 16.23
N ALA A 2 -16.53 -11.25 15.00
CA ALA A 2 -16.48 -10.13 14.06
C ALA A 2 -17.88 -9.54 13.81
N VAL A 3 -17.94 -8.26 13.47
CA VAL A 3 -19.19 -7.51 13.30
C VAL A 3 -19.32 -6.99 11.88
N LYS A 4 -20.48 -7.22 11.25
CA LYS A 4 -20.85 -6.55 10.00
C LYS A 4 -21.38 -5.15 10.34
N ARG A 5 -20.83 -4.09 9.74
CA ARG A 5 -21.31 -2.71 9.89
C ARG A 5 -21.73 -2.16 8.53
N ALA A 6 -23.03 -1.91 8.38
CA ALA A 6 -23.56 -1.19 7.24
C ALA A 6 -23.24 0.31 7.38
N TYR A 7 -22.71 0.91 6.32
CA TYR A 7 -22.52 2.35 6.22
C TYR A 7 -23.66 2.98 5.44
N TYR A 8 -24.40 3.89 6.08
CA TYR A 8 -25.50 4.66 5.49
C TYR A 8 -25.15 6.14 5.29
N GLY A 9 -24.06 6.62 5.92
CA GLY A 9 -23.63 8.02 5.85
C GLY A 9 -24.44 8.97 6.73
N ASN A 10 -25.15 8.44 7.72
CA ASN A 10 -25.89 9.22 8.71
C ASN A 10 -24.92 9.85 9.75
N GLU A 11 -25.44 10.68 10.66
CA GLU A 11 -24.61 11.29 11.70
C GLU A 11 -23.96 10.27 12.64
N GLY A 12 -24.65 9.16 12.95
CA GLY A 12 -24.08 8.09 13.77
C GLY A 12 -22.83 7.43 13.15
N ASP A 13 -22.80 7.27 11.83
CA ASP A 13 -21.63 6.78 11.10
C ASP A 13 -20.48 7.79 11.16
N LYS A 14 -20.78 9.08 10.98
CA LYS A 14 -19.77 10.15 11.06
C LYS A 14 -19.15 10.23 12.46
N ASP A 15 -19.98 10.25 13.50
CA ASP A 15 -19.54 10.26 14.90
C ASP A 15 -18.72 9.01 15.27
N TYR A 16 -19.04 7.87 14.65
CA TYR A 16 -18.26 6.65 14.82
C TYR A 16 -16.86 6.80 14.22
N PHE A 17 -16.74 7.20 12.94
CA PHE A 17 -15.44 7.36 12.29
C PHE A 17 -14.61 8.48 12.92
N GLU A 18 -15.22 9.59 13.35
CA GLU A 18 -14.49 10.64 14.08
C GLU A 18 -13.81 10.07 15.33
N ARG A 19 -14.55 9.35 16.17
CA ARG A 19 -14.01 8.76 17.39
C ARG A 19 -12.87 7.80 17.10
N VAL A 20 -13.06 6.91 16.12
CA VAL A 20 -12.06 5.88 15.80
C VAL A 20 -10.75 6.49 15.28
N PHE A 21 -10.81 7.51 14.42
CA PHE A 21 -9.60 8.14 13.89
C PHE A 21 -8.92 9.12 14.87
N GLN A 22 -9.67 9.81 15.74
CA GLN A 22 -9.08 10.80 16.67
C GLN A 22 -8.25 10.15 17.78
N SER A 23 -8.63 8.96 18.26
CA SER A 23 -8.06 8.34 19.47
C SER A 23 -7.12 7.16 19.22
N ALA A 24 -6.65 6.92 17.98
CA ALA A 24 -5.89 5.71 17.65
C ALA A 24 -4.55 5.94 16.94
N ASN A 25 -3.60 5.00 17.08
CA ASN A 25 -2.46 4.88 16.18
C ASN A 25 -2.97 4.37 14.82
N ILE A 26 -2.93 5.20 13.78
CA ILE A 26 -3.60 4.93 12.51
C ILE A 26 -2.66 4.21 11.55
N ASN A 27 -3.09 3.03 11.09
CA ASN A 27 -2.43 2.24 10.08
C ASN A 27 -3.43 1.89 8.96
N PHE A 28 -2.98 1.95 7.72
CA PHE A 28 -3.72 1.47 6.56
C PHE A 28 -2.99 0.27 5.94
N LEU A 29 -3.73 -0.72 5.46
CA LEU A 29 -3.23 -1.79 4.61
C LEU A 29 -3.97 -1.73 3.28
N ILE A 30 -3.27 -1.26 2.24
CA ILE A 30 -3.81 -1.04 0.90
C ILE A 30 -3.30 -2.13 -0.03
N GLY A 31 -4.20 -2.96 -0.56
CA GLY A 31 -3.87 -4.03 -1.50
C GLY A 31 -4.20 -3.68 -2.96
N SER A 32 -4.04 -4.69 -3.84
CA SER A 32 -4.13 -4.50 -5.30
C SER A 32 -5.49 -4.01 -5.81
N GLY A 33 -6.56 -4.19 -5.03
CA GLY A 33 -7.88 -3.65 -5.37
C GLY A 33 -7.94 -2.12 -5.43
N ALA A 34 -7.02 -1.41 -4.78
CA ALA A 34 -6.93 0.05 -4.86
C ALA A 34 -6.38 0.57 -6.19
N SER A 35 -5.61 -0.25 -6.91
CA SER A 35 -5.01 0.13 -8.19
C SER A 35 -5.95 -0.11 -9.38
N LEU A 36 -7.17 -0.59 -9.16
CA LEU A 36 -8.20 -0.67 -10.19
C LEU A 36 -8.66 0.75 -10.60
N PRO A 37 -8.99 0.97 -11.88
CA PRO A 37 -8.90 0.03 -13.01
C PRO A 37 -7.54 0.02 -13.73
N ALA A 38 -6.54 0.80 -13.29
CA ALA A 38 -5.24 0.89 -13.97
C ALA A 38 -4.43 -0.42 -13.95
N ILE A 39 -4.46 -1.13 -12.82
CA ILE A 39 -3.78 -2.41 -12.63
C ILE A 39 -4.80 -3.43 -12.11
N ARG A 40 -4.84 -4.60 -12.76
CA ARG A 40 -5.70 -5.71 -12.33
C ARG A 40 -5.27 -6.25 -10.96
N VAL A 41 -6.23 -6.79 -10.21
CA VAL A 41 -5.94 -7.51 -8.96
C VAL A 41 -5.04 -8.72 -9.23
N LEU A 42 -4.17 -9.04 -8.26
CA LEU A 42 -3.22 -10.15 -8.36
C LEU A 42 -3.90 -11.52 -8.53
N GLY A 43 -5.09 -11.71 -7.95
CA GLY A 43 -5.83 -12.97 -8.07
C GLY A 43 -5.02 -14.17 -7.56
N THR A 44 -4.90 -15.21 -8.40
CA THR A 44 -4.15 -16.45 -8.13
C THR A 44 -2.71 -16.41 -8.63
N ILE A 45 -2.22 -15.26 -9.11
CA ILE A 45 -0.95 -15.24 -9.86
C ILE A 45 0.25 -15.73 -9.05
N GLU A 46 0.25 -15.52 -7.73
CA GLU A 46 1.29 -16.03 -6.84
C GLU A 46 1.29 -17.55 -6.75
N SER A 47 0.11 -18.17 -6.60
CA SER A 47 -0.02 -19.63 -6.58
C SER A 47 0.28 -20.23 -7.94
N ASP A 48 -0.14 -19.56 -9.02
CA ASP A 48 0.07 -20.03 -10.39
C ASP A 48 1.56 -20.02 -10.74
N LEU A 49 2.28 -18.94 -10.41
CA LEU A 49 3.74 -18.88 -10.58
C LEU A 49 4.46 -19.92 -9.74
N GLN A 50 4.01 -20.18 -8.51
CA GLN A 50 4.60 -21.21 -7.65
C GLN A 50 4.35 -22.62 -8.19
N GLN A 51 3.16 -22.88 -8.72
CA GLN A 51 2.83 -24.17 -9.33
C GLN A 51 3.69 -24.42 -10.57
N LEU A 52 3.86 -23.43 -11.45
CA LEU A 52 4.73 -23.57 -12.63
C LEU A 52 6.18 -23.89 -12.28
N ILE A 53 6.69 -23.36 -11.15
CA ILE A 53 8.01 -23.73 -10.62
C ILE A 53 8.02 -25.19 -10.17
N ASN A 54 7.00 -25.62 -9.42
CA ASN A 54 6.91 -26.99 -8.90
C ASN A 54 6.74 -28.03 -10.02
N ASP A 55 6.04 -27.66 -11.09
CA ASP A 55 5.78 -28.49 -12.28
C ASP A 55 6.96 -28.42 -13.30
N GLU A 56 8.04 -27.71 -12.97
CA GLU A 56 9.23 -27.51 -13.82
C GLU A 56 8.92 -26.90 -15.21
N MET A 57 7.82 -26.14 -15.33
CA MET A 57 7.34 -25.49 -16.55
C MET A 57 7.99 -24.11 -16.75
N GLU A 58 9.27 -24.12 -17.12
CA GLU A 58 10.09 -22.90 -17.17
C GLU A 58 9.55 -21.86 -18.19
N GLU A 59 9.14 -22.28 -19.38
CA GLU A 59 8.70 -21.33 -20.43
C GLU A 59 7.42 -20.61 -20.03
N GLU A 60 6.42 -21.36 -19.57
CA GLU A 60 5.14 -20.84 -19.11
C GLU A 60 5.30 -19.94 -17.88
N TYR A 61 6.25 -20.27 -16.99
CA TYR A 61 6.62 -19.41 -15.86
C TYR A 61 7.08 -18.03 -16.35
N PHE A 62 8.02 -17.99 -17.29
CA PHE A 62 8.54 -16.72 -17.82
C PHE A 62 7.49 -15.94 -18.60
N ASP A 63 6.56 -16.62 -19.27
CA ASP A 63 5.46 -15.99 -20.01
C ASP A 63 4.47 -15.31 -19.07
N LEU A 64 4.04 -16.03 -18.03
CA LEU A 64 3.13 -15.50 -17.03
C LEU A 64 3.77 -14.34 -16.24
N ALA A 65 5.02 -14.53 -15.80
CA ALA A 65 5.78 -13.49 -15.11
C ALA A 65 5.96 -12.24 -15.99
N ALA A 66 6.30 -12.41 -17.27
CA ALA A 66 6.50 -11.29 -18.17
C ALA A 66 5.19 -10.51 -18.43
N SER A 67 4.07 -11.23 -18.56
CA SER A 67 2.73 -10.66 -18.71
C SER A 67 2.32 -9.86 -17.47
N PHE A 68 2.57 -10.40 -16.27
CA PHE A 68 2.33 -9.72 -15.01
C PHE A 68 3.12 -8.41 -14.91
N LEU A 69 4.43 -8.51 -15.05
CA LEU A 69 5.33 -7.35 -14.96
C LEU A 69 4.94 -6.29 -16.01
N THR A 70 4.54 -6.71 -17.22
CA THR A 70 4.06 -5.80 -18.27
C THR A 70 2.84 -5.01 -17.83
N ALA A 71 1.87 -5.67 -17.20
CA ALA A 71 0.65 -5.02 -16.74
C ALA A 71 0.92 -4.00 -15.63
N VAL A 72 1.91 -4.28 -14.76
CA VAL A 72 2.33 -3.36 -13.70
C VAL A 72 3.20 -2.23 -14.27
N TRP A 73 4.05 -2.50 -15.26
CA TRP A 73 4.97 -1.52 -15.85
C TRP A 73 4.27 -0.46 -16.73
N LEU A 74 3.24 -0.87 -17.48
CA LEU A 74 2.57 0.00 -18.46
C LEU A 74 2.04 1.32 -17.85
N PRO A 75 1.34 1.33 -16.70
CA PRO A 75 0.96 2.57 -16.04
C PRO A 75 2.13 3.50 -15.70
N HIS A 76 3.29 2.95 -15.36
CA HIS A 76 4.46 3.72 -14.95
C HIS A 76 5.11 4.44 -16.12
N GLU A 77 5.21 3.78 -17.27
CA GLU A 77 5.71 4.42 -18.49
C GLU A 77 4.83 5.64 -18.86
N TYR A 78 3.50 5.50 -18.74
CA TYR A 78 2.60 6.62 -18.96
C TYR A 78 2.81 7.73 -17.91
N MET A 79 2.91 7.39 -16.62
CA MET A 79 3.17 8.37 -15.55
C MET A 79 4.50 9.13 -15.71
N LEU A 80 5.51 8.48 -16.30
CA LEU A 80 6.83 9.05 -16.57
C LEU A 80 6.93 9.75 -17.94
N ASN A 81 5.84 9.81 -18.70
CA ASN A 81 5.80 10.32 -20.07
C ASN A 81 6.80 9.61 -21.01
N ARG A 82 6.96 8.29 -20.85
CA ARG A 82 7.80 7.42 -21.68
C ARG A 82 6.90 6.65 -22.66
N ASP A 83 6.46 7.31 -23.72
CA ASP A 83 5.62 6.68 -24.74
C ASP A 83 6.42 5.75 -25.68
N ASN A 84 7.75 5.82 -25.65
CA ASN A 84 8.66 5.06 -26.52
C ASN A 84 8.25 5.16 -28.01
N GLY A 85 7.64 6.29 -28.41
CA GLY A 85 7.13 6.53 -29.76
C GLY A 85 5.83 5.79 -30.13
N LEU A 86 5.15 5.14 -29.19
CA LEU A 86 3.87 4.47 -29.40
C LEU A 86 2.77 5.10 -28.54
N PRO A 87 1.64 5.54 -29.14
CA PRO A 87 0.56 6.14 -28.37
C PRO A 87 -0.08 5.09 -27.46
N PHE A 88 -0.31 5.46 -26.20
CA PHE A 88 -1.08 4.64 -25.27
C PHE A 88 -2.54 4.54 -25.74
N VAL A 89 -3.16 3.38 -25.51
CA VAL A 89 -4.58 3.17 -25.82
C VAL A 89 -5.43 4.13 -24.96
N PRO A 90 -6.42 4.84 -25.53
CA PRO A 90 -7.22 5.82 -24.78
C PRO A 90 -7.86 5.28 -23.50
N LEU A 91 -8.35 4.03 -23.52
CA LEU A 91 -8.91 3.38 -22.33
C LEU A 91 -7.87 3.20 -21.21
N VAL A 92 -6.62 2.87 -21.57
CA VAL A 92 -5.52 2.73 -20.60
C VAL A 92 -5.23 4.08 -19.95
N ILE A 93 -5.20 5.15 -20.75
CA ILE A 93 -5.01 6.52 -20.25
C ILE A 93 -6.12 6.91 -19.27
N THR A 94 -7.38 6.69 -19.64
CA THR A 94 -8.54 6.97 -18.78
C THR A 94 -8.46 6.20 -17.47
N ASN A 95 -8.13 4.90 -17.53
CA ASN A 95 -8.02 4.06 -16.34
C ASN A 95 -6.90 4.52 -15.41
N ILE A 96 -5.72 4.87 -15.96
CA ILE A 96 -4.59 5.36 -15.18
C ILE A 96 -4.93 6.70 -14.53
N ASN A 97 -5.50 7.65 -15.27
CA ASN A 97 -5.88 8.95 -14.71
C ASN A 97 -6.94 8.81 -13.60
N ALA A 98 -7.95 7.96 -13.78
CA ALA A 98 -8.94 7.67 -12.75
C ALA A 98 -8.31 7.08 -11.48
N THR A 99 -7.38 6.12 -11.62
CA THR A 99 -6.65 5.57 -10.48
C THR A 99 -5.78 6.64 -9.80
N ARG A 100 -5.10 7.52 -10.55
CA ARG A 100 -4.32 8.64 -9.98
C ARG A 100 -5.19 9.58 -9.17
N GLU A 101 -6.35 9.97 -9.68
CA GLU A 101 -7.32 10.82 -8.96
C GLU A 101 -7.76 10.17 -7.63
N ASN A 102 -7.95 8.85 -7.62
CA ASN A 102 -8.33 8.13 -6.41
C ASN A 102 -7.21 8.13 -5.35
N TYR A 103 -5.96 7.94 -5.76
CA TYR A 103 -4.81 8.04 -4.84
C TYR A 103 -4.55 9.47 -4.36
N ASP A 104 -4.75 10.48 -5.22
CA ASP A 104 -4.68 11.88 -4.84
C ASP A 104 -5.75 12.24 -3.79
N ALA A 105 -6.97 11.75 -3.97
CA ALA A 105 -8.04 11.88 -2.99
C ALA A 105 -7.71 11.13 -1.68
N PHE A 106 -7.08 9.96 -1.76
CA PHE A 106 -6.65 9.20 -0.59
C PHE A 106 -5.58 9.95 0.21
N ILE A 107 -4.50 10.43 -0.43
CA ILE A 107 -3.46 11.21 0.25
C ILE A 107 -4.03 12.50 0.85
N SER A 108 -4.93 13.18 0.12
CA SER A 108 -5.64 14.35 0.64
C SER A 108 -6.52 14.00 1.86
N SER A 109 -7.07 12.80 1.90
CA SER A 109 -7.87 12.31 3.03
C SER A 109 -7.00 12.08 4.26
N LEU A 110 -5.83 11.44 4.09
CA LEU A 110 -4.85 11.24 5.15
C LEU A 110 -4.32 12.56 5.72
N GLU A 111 -4.02 13.53 4.85
CA GLU A 111 -3.62 14.87 5.26
C GLU A 111 -4.71 15.53 6.12
N LYS A 112 -5.96 15.53 5.68
CA LYS A 112 -7.08 16.12 6.45
C LYS A 112 -7.25 15.44 7.81
N ILE A 113 -7.11 14.11 7.88
CA ILE A 113 -7.16 13.35 9.14
C ILE A 113 -6.05 13.81 10.09
N LEU A 114 -4.82 13.95 9.60
CA LEU A 114 -3.68 14.40 10.41
C LEU A 114 -3.81 15.86 10.87
N THR A 115 -4.21 16.76 9.97
CA THR A 115 -4.31 18.21 10.26
C THR A 115 -5.44 18.52 11.23
N ARG A 116 -6.58 17.82 11.13
CA ARG A 116 -7.76 18.02 11.99
C ARG A 116 -7.73 17.17 13.25
N ARG A 117 -6.63 16.46 13.52
CA ARG A 117 -6.45 15.69 14.73
C ARG A 117 -6.33 16.62 15.94
N ARG A 118 -7.29 16.54 16.86
CA ARG A 118 -7.40 17.43 18.03
C ARG A 118 -6.45 17.04 19.16
N THR A 119 -6.02 15.79 19.21
CA THR A 119 -5.18 15.26 20.30
C THR A 119 -3.70 15.52 20.01
N GLY A 120 -2.99 16.11 20.99
CA GLY A 120 -1.52 16.24 20.98
C GLY A 120 -0.78 15.08 21.65
N LEU A 121 -1.52 14.09 22.15
CA LEU A 121 -0.99 12.94 22.90
C LEU A 121 -0.46 11.83 21.99
N LEU A 122 -0.99 11.72 20.78
CA LEU A 122 -0.59 10.71 19.80
C LEU A 122 0.26 11.36 18.71
N PRO A 123 1.29 10.66 18.19
CA PRO A 123 2.09 11.16 17.09
C PRO A 123 1.22 11.56 15.90
N ARG A 124 1.57 12.66 15.23
CA ARG A 124 0.92 13.06 13.97
C ARG A 124 1.42 12.24 12.79
N ARG A 125 1.33 10.91 12.90
CA ARG A 125 1.73 9.98 11.84
C ARG A 125 0.60 9.05 11.41
N ILE A 126 0.63 8.68 10.14
CA ILE A 126 -0.13 7.56 9.59
C ILE A 126 0.88 6.62 8.90
N ASN A 127 0.76 5.32 9.14
CA ASN A 127 1.51 4.33 8.37
C ASN A 127 0.59 3.71 7.32
N VAL A 128 1.05 3.63 6.07
CA VAL A 128 0.39 3.00 4.95
C VAL A 128 1.22 1.79 4.54
N PHE A 129 0.76 0.61 4.93
CA PHE A 129 1.28 -0.66 4.46
C PHE A 129 0.66 -0.99 3.11
N THR A 130 1.46 -1.49 2.18
CA THR A 130 0.93 -1.98 0.91
C THR A 130 1.71 -3.19 0.41
N THR A 131 0.99 -4.08 -0.27
CA THR A 131 1.56 -5.19 -1.03
C THR A 131 1.69 -4.85 -2.53
N ASN A 132 1.31 -3.64 -2.92
CA ASN A 132 1.34 -3.19 -4.29
C ASN A 132 2.75 -2.77 -4.70
N TYR A 133 3.11 -3.17 -5.91
CA TYR A 133 4.41 -2.85 -6.52
C TYR A 133 4.43 -1.47 -7.18
N ASP A 134 3.25 -0.90 -7.48
CA ASP A 134 3.08 0.36 -8.20
C ASP A 134 3.52 1.60 -7.41
N LEU A 135 3.63 2.74 -8.10
CA LEU A 135 4.11 4.02 -7.59
C LEU A 135 2.98 5.07 -7.44
N PHE A 136 1.70 4.68 -7.42
CA PHE A 136 0.61 5.66 -7.38
C PHE A 136 0.59 6.48 -6.08
N ILE A 137 0.91 5.86 -4.94
CA ILE A 137 0.98 6.55 -3.64
C ILE A 137 2.11 7.58 -3.64
N GLU A 138 3.28 7.20 -4.16
CA GLU A 138 4.43 8.09 -4.29
C GLU A 138 4.12 9.28 -5.20
N ASP A 139 3.56 9.02 -6.39
CA ASP A 139 3.16 10.06 -7.34
C ASP A 139 2.12 11.01 -6.72
N ALA A 140 1.09 10.48 -6.06
CA ALA A 140 0.08 11.29 -5.37
C ALA A 140 0.67 12.15 -4.24
N SER A 141 1.66 11.61 -3.53
CA SER A 141 2.34 12.33 -2.44
C SER A 141 3.15 13.52 -2.94
N THR A 142 3.63 13.52 -4.19
CA THR A 142 4.34 14.68 -4.77
C THR A 142 3.44 15.91 -4.97
N ARG A 143 2.12 15.72 -5.05
CA ARG A 143 1.13 16.79 -5.22
C ARG A 143 0.65 17.37 -3.89
N ASN A 144 1.00 16.75 -2.76
CA ASN A 144 0.61 17.21 -1.42
C ASN A 144 1.83 17.70 -0.63
N ASN A 145 1.88 19.01 -0.37
CA ASN A 145 3.01 19.65 0.33
C ASN A 145 2.78 19.83 1.84
N ASN A 146 1.62 19.44 2.37
CA ASN A 146 1.24 19.68 3.77
C ASN A 146 1.71 18.57 4.72
N VAL A 147 2.16 17.44 4.19
CA VAL A 147 2.61 16.27 4.95
C VAL A 147 4.03 15.90 4.54
N ILE A 148 4.82 15.42 5.49
CA ILE A 148 6.09 14.75 5.19
C ILE A 148 5.78 13.35 4.69
N PHE A 149 6.20 13.03 3.47
CA PHE A 149 6.16 11.68 2.95
C PHE A 149 7.49 10.96 3.23
N ASN A 150 7.40 9.73 3.72
CA ASN A 150 8.54 8.86 4.01
C ASN A 150 8.30 7.47 3.43
N ASP A 151 9.05 7.08 2.40
CA ASP A 151 8.97 5.78 1.71
C ASP A 151 10.06 4.79 2.15
N GLY A 152 10.83 5.15 3.19
CA GLY A 152 11.94 4.35 3.68
C GLY A 152 13.28 4.64 3.00
N PHE A 153 13.31 5.43 1.93
CA PHE A 153 14.57 5.82 1.30
C PHE A 153 15.18 7.06 1.96
N SER A 154 16.50 6.99 2.16
CA SER A 154 17.26 8.08 2.75
C SER A 154 17.09 9.37 1.94
N LYS A 155 16.88 10.48 2.65
CA LYS A 155 16.93 11.82 2.06
C LYS A 155 18.34 12.20 1.60
N ARG A 156 19.37 11.49 2.05
CA ARG A 156 20.75 11.67 1.59
C ARG A 156 20.97 10.88 0.30
N THR A 157 21.46 11.56 -0.72
CA THR A 157 21.94 10.95 -1.96
C THR A 157 23.44 10.71 -1.87
N ASN A 158 23.92 9.57 -2.38
CA ASN A 158 25.36 9.35 -2.56
C ASN A 158 25.91 10.21 -3.73
N LEU A 159 27.22 10.13 -4.00
CA LEU A 159 27.86 10.85 -5.12
C LEU A 159 27.30 10.47 -6.50
N PHE A 160 26.66 9.32 -6.63
CA PHE A 160 26.04 8.82 -7.86
C PHE A 160 24.55 9.16 -7.98
N GLY A 161 24.00 9.88 -6.99
CA GLY A 161 22.58 10.24 -6.95
C GLY A 161 21.66 9.15 -6.38
N ASP A 162 22.19 8.01 -5.93
CA ASP A 162 21.37 6.94 -5.37
C ASP A 162 20.94 7.26 -3.93
N LYS A 163 19.71 6.87 -3.60
CA LYS A 163 19.15 6.91 -2.24
C LYS A 163 19.05 5.49 -1.72
N GLU A 164 19.71 5.21 -0.61
CA GLU A 164 19.69 3.90 0.05
C GLU A 164 18.46 3.73 0.94
N PHE A 165 17.88 2.54 0.95
CA PHE A 165 16.75 2.17 1.80
C PHE A 165 17.22 1.98 3.26
N ASP A 166 16.45 2.52 4.19
CA ASP A 166 16.67 2.42 5.63
C ASP A 166 15.32 2.19 6.35
N ALA A 167 15.05 0.94 6.73
CA ALA A 167 13.84 0.58 7.47
C ALA A 167 13.71 1.32 8.82
N SER A 168 14.83 1.73 9.43
CA SER A 168 14.80 2.47 10.70
C SER A 168 14.22 3.87 10.55
N SER A 169 14.17 4.40 9.32
CA SER A 169 13.63 5.73 9.03
C SER A 169 12.15 5.90 9.40
N PHE A 170 11.37 4.82 9.41
CA PHE A 170 9.97 4.83 9.83
C PHE A 170 9.79 5.14 11.33
N ASN A 171 10.86 5.02 12.12
CA ASN A 171 10.87 5.34 13.55
C ASN A 171 11.19 6.81 13.85
N TYR A 172 11.60 7.60 12.84
CA TYR A 172 11.93 9.00 13.04
C TYR A 172 10.68 9.89 13.10
N SER A 173 10.70 10.89 13.97
CA SER A 173 9.71 11.98 13.98
C SER A 173 10.39 13.29 13.54
N VAL A 174 9.66 14.07 12.74
CA VAL A 174 10.14 15.37 12.24
C VAL A 174 9.36 16.47 12.92
N SER A 175 10.05 17.50 13.38
CA SER A 175 9.44 18.65 14.05
C SER A 175 9.99 19.96 13.52
N ALA A 176 9.13 20.96 13.42
CA ALA A 176 9.55 22.34 13.19
C ALA A 176 9.68 23.07 14.53
N THR A 177 10.69 23.93 14.63
CA THR A 177 10.87 24.86 15.74
C THR A 177 10.58 26.28 15.27
N GLY A 178 9.72 27.00 15.98
CA GLY A 178 9.47 28.40 15.67
C GLY A 178 10.61 29.33 16.11
N ASN A 179 10.76 30.45 15.41
CA ASN A 179 11.76 31.48 15.74
C ASN A 179 11.51 32.15 17.11
N LEU A 180 10.26 32.13 17.59
CA LEU A 180 9.86 32.74 18.85
C LEU A 180 9.52 31.64 19.87
N TYR A 181 10.10 31.72 21.07
CA TYR A 181 9.82 30.84 22.22
C TYR A 181 10.19 29.35 22.08
N ASN A 182 10.97 28.94 21.06
CA ASN A 182 11.46 27.57 20.88
C ASN A 182 10.35 26.49 20.94
N TYR A 183 9.12 26.82 20.55
CA TYR A 183 8.07 25.81 20.49
C TYR A 183 8.42 24.76 19.43
N LYS A 184 8.26 23.48 19.77
CA LYS A 184 8.49 22.34 18.88
C LYS A 184 7.12 21.78 18.46
N VAL A 185 6.82 21.81 17.17
CA VAL A 185 5.60 21.22 16.61
C VAL A 185 6.00 20.04 15.76
N GLU A 186 5.47 18.86 16.07
CA GLU A 186 5.61 17.68 15.23
C GLU A 186 4.88 17.90 13.89
N LEU A 187 5.57 17.62 12.79
CA LEU A 187 5.03 17.75 11.45
C LEU A 187 4.23 16.49 11.07
N PRO A 188 3.02 16.64 10.50
CA PRO A 188 2.27 15.52 9.93
C PRO A 188 3.12 14.67 9.00
N THR A 189 3.19 13.35 9.26
CA THR A 189 4.02 12.42 8.49
C THR A 189 3.21 11.22 8.01
N ILE A 190 3.36 10.86 6.74
CA ILE A 190 2.83 9.63 6.16
C ILE A 190 4.00 8.72 5.82
N ASN A 191 4.06 7.55 6.47
CA ASN A 191 5.03 6.51 6.18
C ASN A 191 4.43 5.52 5.17
N LEU A 192 5.05 5.33 4.00
CA LEU A 192 4.71 4.28 3.05
C LEU A 192 5.64 3.08 3.25
N ILE A 193 5.05 1.94 3.62
CA ILE A 193 5.77 0.70 3.92
C ILE A 193 5.34 -0.37 2.92
N LYS A 194 6.18 -0.60 1.90
CA LYS A 194 5.90 -1.60 0.85
C LYS A 194 6.42 -2.97 1.24
N LEU A 195 5.52 -3.83 1.70
CA LEU A 195 5.84 -5.14 2.26
C LEU A 195 6.48 -6.07 1.24
N HIS A 196 6.13 -5.98 -0.05
CA HIS A 196 6.72 -6.82 -1.10
C HIS A 196 7.73 -6.09 -1.99
N GLY A 197 8.18 -4.89 -1.60
CA GLY A 197 9.03 -4.05 -2.45
C GLY A 197 8.25 -3.29 -3.52
N SER A 198 8.96 -2.70 -4.48
CA SER A 198 8.39 -1.81 -5.51
C SER A 198 9.14 -1.87 -6.83
N LEU A 199 8.53 -1.38 -7.90
CA LEU A 199 9.22 -1.12 -9.16
C LEU A 199 10.41 -0.17 -9.02
N SER A 200 10.39 0.73 -8.03
CA SER A 200 11.47 1.66 -7.76
C SER A 200 12.65 1.03 -7.01
N TRP A 201 12.54 -0.22 -6.58
CA TRP A 201 13.58 -0.86 -5.76
C TRP A 201 14.56 -1.60 -6.65
N LYS A 202 15.84 -1.28 -6.50
CA LYS A 202 16.93 -2.01 -7.18
C LYS A 202 17.95 -2.49 -6.16
N ASN A 203 18.33 -3.77 -6.27
CA ASN A 203 19.46 -4.31 -5.53
C ASN A 203 20.76 -3.90 -6.22
N LEU A 204 21.62 -3.18 -5.52
CA LEU A 204 22.97 -2.81 -5.94
C LEU A 204 23.93 -3.12 -4.81
N MET A 205 24.82 -4.10 -5.01
CA MET A 205 25.88 -4.46 -4.06
C MET A 205 25.34 -4.64 -2.63
N ASP A 206 24.36 -5.52 -2.44
CA ASP A 206 23.81 -5.82 -1.12
C ASP A 206 23.15 -4.62 -0.43
N LYS A 207 22.63 -3.68 -1.24
CA LYS A 207 21.86 -2.52 -0.80
C LYS A 207 20.66 -2.31 -1.70
N ILE A 208 19.56 -1.86 -1.12
CA ILE A 208 18.39 -1.45 -1.89
C ILE A 208 18.49 0.04 -2.14
N ILE A 209 18.47 0.43 -3.42
CA ILE A 209 18.47 1.82 -3.85
C ILE A 209 17.18 2.17 -4.60
N TYR A 210 16.78 3.44 -4.49
CA TYR A 210 15.69 3.97 -5.30
C TYR A 210 16.18 4.20 -6.74
N LYS A 211 15.70 3.39 -7.67
CA LYS A 211 15.96 3.54 -9.10
C LYS A 211 14.82 2.95 -9.93
N ILE A 212 14.22 3.76 -10.77
CA ILE A 212 13.26 3.29 -11.78
C ILE A 212 14.04 2.96 -13.05
N SER A 213 13.95 1.72 -13.53
CA SER A 213 14.63 1.30 -14.76
C SER A 213 14.18 2.15 -15.96
N ASP A 214 15.11 2.45 -16.87
CA ASP A 214 14.85 3.44 -17.92
C ASP A 214 13.93 2.94 -19.03
N VAL A 215 13.94 1.65 -19.35
CA VAL A 215 13.19 1.12 -20.49
C VAL A 215 12.74 -0.32 -20.24
N LYS A 216 11.48 -0.60 -20.53
CA LYS A 216 11.01 -1.96 -20.83
C LYS A 216 11.17 -2.21 -22.33
N PRO A 217 11.73 -3.35 -22.78
CA PRO A 217 11.70 -3.70 -24.20
C PRO A 217 10.24 -3.79 -24.69
N LEU A 218 9.90 -3.02 -25.73
CA LEU A 218 8.55 -2.95 -26.32
C LEU A 218 8.05 -4.32 -26.78
N ARG A 219 8.98 -5.17 -27.23
CA ARG A 219 8.78 -6.59 -27.54
C ARG A 219 10.05 -7.33 -27.16
N PHE A 220 9.89 -8.55 -26.67
CA PHE A 220 11.01 -9.47 -26.54
C PHE A 220 11.27 -10.10 -27.91
N ASN A 221 12.45 -9.87 -28.46
CA ASN A 221 12.87 -10.45 -29.74
C ASN A 221 13.33 -11.90 -29.59
N SER A 222 13.61 -12.34 -28.36
CA SER A 222 14.01 -13.69 -28.03
C SER A 222 13.49 -14.13 -26.66
N GLN A 223 13.41 -15.44 -26.44
CA GLN A 223 13.12 -16.01 -25.13
C GLN A 223 14.18 -15.62 -24.09
N LEU A 224 15.45 -15.48 -24.49
CA LEU A 224 16.54 -15.06 -23.60
C LEU A 224 16.32 -13.64 -23.06
N GLU A 225 15.98 -12.68 -23.92
CA GLU A 225 15.70 -11.29 -23.53
C GLU A 225 14.55 -11.20 -22.52
N ARG A 226 13.51 -12.03 -22.70
CA ARG A 226 12.40 -12.14 -21.77
C ARG A 226 12.84 -12.71 -20.42
N LYS A 227 13.63 -13.78 -20.43
CA LYS A 227 14.18 -14.39 -19.20
C LYS A 227 15.03 -13.37 -18.44
N GLU A 228 15.94 -12.68 -19.13
CA GLU A 228 16.79 -11.64 -18.54
C GLU A 228 15.96 -10.50 -17.93
N TRP A 229 14.91 -10.05 -18.60
CA TRP A 229 14.04 -9.00 -18.07
C TRP A 229 13.25 -9.44 -16.84
N VAL A 230 12.70 -10.65 -16.83
CA VAL A 230 12.00 -11.20 -15.65
C VAL A 230 12.97 -11.36 -14.47
N LEU A 231 14.18 -11.85 -14.72
CA LEU A 231 15.22 -11.99 -13.69
C LEU A 231 15.72 -10.64 -13.17
N ALA A 232 15.79 -9.60 -14.00
CA ALA A 232 16.11 -8.25 -13.55
C ALA A 232 15.06 -7.66 -12.58
N HIS A 233 13.86 -8.24 -12.56
CA HIS A 233 12.71 -7.81 -11.77
C HIS A 233 12.26 -8.87 -10.75
N THR A 234 13.15 -9.78 -10.34
CA THR A 234 12.83 -10.79 -9.30
C THR A 234 12.32 -10.17 -8.00
N LEU A 235 12.75 -8.93 -7.70
CA LEU A 235 12.34 -8.14 -6.54
C LEU A 235 10.86 -7.78 -6.48
N ILE A 236 10.12 -7.93 -7.56
CA ILE A 236 8.69 -7.55 -7.64
C ILE A 236 7.79 -8.71 -8.08
N LEU A 237 8.37 -9.87 -8.37
CA LEU A 237 7.59 -11.05 -8.68
C LEU A 237 6.95 -11.62 -7.41
N PRO A 238 5.62 -11.81 -7.38
CA PRO A 238 4.94 -12.45 -6.26
C PRO A 238 5.28 -13.93 -6.27
N ARG A 239 6.28 -14.34 -5.47
CA ARG A 239 6.70 -15.73 -5.30
C ARG A 239 6.93 -16.04 -3.83
N LYS A 240 6.48 -17.22 -3.38
CA LYS A 240 6.72 -17.68 -2.00
C LYS A 240 8.21 -17.83 -1.70
N GLU A 241 9.04 -18.16 -2.68
CA GLU A 241 10.48 -18.37 -2.49
C GLU A 241 11.36 -17.13 -2.67
N LYS A 242 10.78 -15.97 -3.02
CA LYS A 242 11.51 -14.69 -3.10
C LYS A 242 12.26 -14.36 -1.81
N PHE A 243 11.77 -14.88 -0.69
CA PHE A 243 12.37 -14.74 0.63
C PHE A 243 13.58 -15.64 0.87
N LYS A 244 14.23 -16.24 -0.14
CA LYS A 244 15.45 -17.05 0.04
C LYS A 244 16.75 -16.29 -0.30
N GLU A 245 16.67 -15.08 -0.88
CA GLU A 245 17.82 -14.21 -1.09
C GLU A 245 18.17 -13.49 0.24
N THR A 246 19.39 -13.71 0.74
CA THR A 246 19.81 -13.36 2.13
C THR A 246 19.63 -11.89 2.50
N LEU A 247 19.77 -10.97 1.56
CA LEU A 247 19.62 -9.55 1.85
C LEU A 247 18.16 -9.06 1.82
N LEU A 248 17.38 -9.60 0.88
CA LEU A 248 15.95 -9.33 0.80
C LEU A 248 15.21 -9.88 1.99
N GLN A 249 15.67 -11.02 2.52
CA GLN A 249 15.23 -11.54 3.80
C GLN A 249 15.32 -10.47 4.89
N ASN A 250 16.48 -9.86 5.10
CA ASN A 250 16.67 -8.91 6.21
C ASN A 250 15.73 -7.70 6.10
N VAL A 251 15.69 -7.04 4.94
CA VAL A 251 14.81 -5.88 4.75
C VAL A 251 13.34 -6.28 4.87
N TYR A 252 12.94 -7.39 4.26
CA TYR A 252 11.57 -7.88 4.34
C TYR A 252 11.16 -8.23 5.78
N TYR A 253 12.03 -8.93 6.53
CA TYR A 253 11.79 -9.25 7.93
C TYR A 253 11.68 -7.99 8.78
N ASP A 254 12.48 -6.97 8.51
CA ASP A 254 12.36 -5.68 9.21
C ASP A 254 11.02 -5.00 8.91
N LEU A 255 10.54 -5.03 7.66
CA LEU A 255 9.23 -4.47 7.32
C LEU A 255 8.07 -5.25 7.93
N LEU A 256 8.12 -6.58 7.93
CA LEU A 256 7.12 -7.42 8.61
C LEU A 256 7.15 -7.21 10.12
N ARG A 257 8.34 -7.03 10.70
CA ARG A 257 8.50 -6.71 12.12
C ARG A 257 7.90 -5.34 12.42
N THR A 258 8.15 -4.34 11.58
CA THR A 258 7.51 -3.02 11.68
C THR A 258 6.00 -3.14 11.62
N TYR A 259 5.45 -3.91 10.67
CA TYR A 259 4.00 -4.19 10.61
C TYR A 259 3.48 -4.78 11.92
N SER A 260 4.08 -5.86 12.43
CA SER A 260 3.66 -6.48 13.69
C SER A 260 3.74 -5.49 14.86
N ASN A 261 4.86 -4.77 14.99
CA ASN A 261 5.09 -3.83 16.07
C ASN A 261 4.09 -2.67 16.06
N GLU A 262 3.71 -2.15 14.89
CA GLU A 262 2.69 -1.11 14.79
C GLU A 262 1.31 -1.62 15.22
N LEU A 263 0.98 -2.89 14.98
CA LEU A 263 -0.29 -3.49 15.40
C LEU A 263 -0.34 -3.88 16.88
N ASP A 264 0.81 -4.16 17.49
CA ASP A 264 0.91 -4.50 18.92
C ASP A 264 0.81 -3.26 19.83
N LYS A 265 0.87 -2.04 19.28
CA LYS A 265 0.69 -0.80 20.05
C LYS A 265 -0.71 -0.71 20.64
N GLU A 266 -0.81 -0.02 21.77
CA GLU A 266 -2.10 0.31 22.38
C GLU A 266 -2.91 1.25 21.49
N ALA A 267 -4.24 1.09 21.55
CA ALA A 267 -5.21 1.89 20.80
C ALA A 267 -4.85 1.99 19.31
N THR A 268 -4.59 0.85 18.67
CA THR A 268 -4.23 0.82 17.25
C THR A 268 -5.47 0.66 16.38
N LEU A 269 -5.50 1.40 15.27
CA LEU A 269 -6.48 1.24 14.21
C LEU A 269 -5.76 0.71 12.97
N LEU A 270 -6.21 -0.44 12.45
CA LEU A 270 -5.83 -0.94 11.14
C LEU A 270 -7.02 -0.86 10.20
N VAL A 271 -6.90 -0.06 9.13
CA VAL A 271 -7.90 0.07 8.07
C VAL A 271 -7.43 -0.70 6.85
N VAL A 272 -8.24 -1.64 6.35
CA VAL A 272 -7.90 -2.51 5.21
C VAL A 272 -8.80 -2.21 4.03
N PHE A 273 -8.18 -2.00 2.86
CA PHE A 273 -8.90 -1.83 1.60
C PHE A 273 -8.15 -2.51 0.45
N GLY A 274 -8.88 -3.16 -0.45
CA GLY A 274 -8.31 -3.81 -1.65
C GLY A 274 -7.38 -4.99 -1.38
N PHE A 275 -7.38 -5.54 -0.16
CA PHE A 275 -6.55 -6.67 0.26
C PHE A 275 -7.42 -7.83 0.77
N SER A 276 -7.30 -8.99 0.13
CA SER A 276 -8.13 -10.19 0.41
C SER A 276 -7.59 -11.07 1.55
N PHE A 277 -6.44 -10.73 2.13
CA PHE A 277 -5.67 -11.62 3.00
C PHE A 277 -5.34 -12.97 2.32
N ALA A 278 -5.02 -12.96 1.02
CA ALA A 278 -4.53 -14.16 0.33
C ALA A 278 -3.07 -14.49 0.73
N ASP A 279 -2.29 -13.50 1.16
CA ASP A 279 -0.97 -13.71 1.77
C ASP A 279 -1.14 -14.30 3.18
N GLU A 280 -0.77 -15.58 3.31
CA GLU A 280 -0.85 -16.35 4.55
C GLU A 280 -0.01 -15.75 5.69
N HIS A 281 1.14 -15.13 5.39
CA HIS A 281 2.01 -14.52 6.40
C HIS A 281 1.36 -13.27 7.00
N LEU A 282 0.86 -12.36 6.15
CA LEU A 282 0.18 -11.14 6.61
C LEU A 282 -1.14 -11.45 7.31
N GLU A 283 -1.90 -12.44 6.82
CA GLU A 283 -3.09 -12.93 7.52
C GLU A 283 -2.73 -13.43 8.93
N THR A 284 -1.71 -14.28 9.03
CA THR A 284 -1.28 -14.87 10.31
C THR A 284 -0.79 -13.80 11.29
N LEU A 285 0.02 -12.85 10.84
CA LEU A 285 0.50 -11.74 11.67
C LEU A 285 -0.67 -10.88 12.18
N THR A 286 -1.62 -10.55 11.29
CA THR A 286 -2.81 -9.77 11.65
C THR A 286 -3.68 -10.53 12.67
N LYS A 287 -3.93 -11.82 12.47
CA LYS A 287 -4.67 -12.69 13.39
C LYS A 287 -4.00 -12.82 14.76
N LYS A 288 -2.66 -12.82 14.82
CA LYS A 288 -1.91 -12.79 16.08
C LYS A 288 -2.08 -11.45 16.79
N ALA A 289 -1.93 -10.34 16.07
CA ALA A 289 -2.07 -8.99 16.62
C ALA A 289 -3.49 -8.71 17.12
N LEU A 290 -4.53 -9.31 16.51
CA LEU A 290 -5.92 -9.19 16.99
C LEU A 290 -6.17 -9.73 18.41
N ARG A 291 -5.21 -10.45 19.01
CA ARG A 291 -5.23 -10.79 20.44
C ARG A 291 -5.09 -9.56 21.33
N ASN A 292 -4.50 -8.47 20.82
CA ASN A 292 -4.51 -7.16 21.46
C ASN A 292 -5.95 -6.61 21.46
N ALA A 293 -6.57 -6.55 22.64
CA ALA A 293 -7.94 -6.09 22.79
C ALA A 293 -8.15 -4.61 22.40
N THR A 294 -7.06 -3.82 22.34
CA THR A 294 -7.11 -2.40 21.96
C THR A 294 -6.88 -2.16 20.47
N LEU A 295 -6.41 -3.17 19.73
CA LEU A 295 -6.34 -3.12 18.27
C LEU A 295 -7.76 -3.22 17.70
N LYS A 296 -8.14 -2.29 16.83
CA LYS A 296 -9.36 -2.34 16.03
C LYS A 296 -9.01 -2.53 14.56
N LEU A 297 -9.62 -3.53 13.93
CA LEU A 297 -9.48 -3.82 12.51
C LEU A 297 -10.76 -3.43 11.77
N LEU A 298 -10.67 -2.46 10.86
CA LEU A 298 -11.74 -2.06 9.95
C LEU A 298 -11.45 -2.55 8.54
N ILE A 299 -12.29 -3.44 8.01
CA ILE A 299 -12.13 -3.97 6.65
C ILE A 299 -13.23 -3.39 5.77
N PHE A 300 -12.86 -2.62 4.75
CA PHE A 300 -13.79 -2.14 3.73
C PHE A 300 -13.96 -3.21 2.65
N ALA A 301 -15.09 -3.91 2.69
CA ALA A 301 -15.40 -4.98 1.74
C ALA A 301 -15.99 -4.41 0.44
N PHE A 302 -15.48 -4.87 -0.70
CA PHE A 302 -15.93 -4.40 -2.01
C PHE A 302 -17.39 -4.77 -2.29
N ASP A 303 -17.76 -6.03 -2.04
CA ASP A 303 -19.08 -6.61 -2.32
C ASP A 303 -19.55 -7.55 -1.19
N GLU A 304 -20.77 -8.08 -1.30
CA GLU A 304 -21.36 -8.98 -0.31
C GLU A 304 -20.61 -10.31 -0.17
N ALA A 305 -20.03 -10.83 -1.25
CA ALA A 305 -19.21 -12.04 -1.22
C ALA A 305 -17.97 -11.83 -0.35
N SER A 306 -17.30 -10.69 -0.51
CA SER A 306 -16.15 -10.26 0.29
C SER A 306 -16.53 -10.10 1.76
N VAL A 307 -17.71 -9.52 2.04
CA VAL A 307 -18.22 -9.40 3.42
C VAL A 307 -18.30 -10.76 4.10
N ASN A 308 -18.90 -11.76 3.44
CA ASN A 308 -19.02 -13.10 4.00
C ASN A 308 -17.64 -13.75 4.18
N GLY A 309 -16.76 -13.65 3.18
CA GLY A 309 -15.40 -14.18 3.28
C GLY A 309 -14.59 -13.61 4.45
N PHE A 310 -14.66 -12.30 4.71
CA PHE A 310 -13.98 -11.69 5.87
C PHE A 310 -14.62 -12.08 7.20
N MET A 311 -15.95 -12.18 7.25
CA MET A 311 -16.66 -12.58 8.47
C MET A 311 -16.34 -14.01 8.87
N ASP A 312 -16.17 -14.92 7.90
CA ASP A 312 -15.73 -16.29 8.15
C ASP A 312 -14.26 -16.32 8.58
N LYS A 313 -13.39 -15.58 7.87
CA LYS A 313 -11.94 -15.53 8.14
C LYS A 313 -11.61 -14.99 9.53
N PHE A 314 -12.38 -14.02 10.03
CA PHE A 314 -12.15 -13.32 11.30
C PHE A 314 -13.25 -13.56 12.34
N ARG A 315 -14.05 -14.62 12.18
CA ARG A 315 -15.23 -14.93 13.00
C ARG A 315 -15.01 -14.79 14.51
N ASP A 316 -13.87 -15.22 15.01
CA ASP A 316 -13.59 -15.32 16.44
C ASP A 316 -13.15 -14.00 17.10
N TYR A 317 -12.91 -12.94 16.32
CA TYR A 317 -12.32 -11.69 16.81
C TYR A 317 -13.38 -10.59 16.96
N SER A 318 -13.68 -10.16 18.19
CA SER A 318 -14.68 -9.10 18.48
C SER A 318 -14.26 -7.69 18.08
N ASN A 319 -12.96 -7.49 17.87
CA ASN A 319 -12.34 -6.23 17.50
C ASN A 319 -12.17 -6.05 15.98
N VAL A 320 -12.87 -6.88 15.19
CA VAL A 320 -12.93 -6.80 13.72
C VAL A 320 -14.31 -6.31 13.30
N GLU A 321 -14.35 -5.22 12.52
CA GLU A 321 -15.56 -4.69 11.92
C GLU A 321 -15.42 -4.68 10.39
N VAL A 322 -16.33 -5.35 9.70
CA VAL A 322 -16.39 -5.40 8.23
C VAL A 322 -17.41 -4.36 7.77
N ILE A 323 -16.91 -3.29 7.15
CA ILE A 323 -17.69 -2.19 6.63
C ILE A 323 -18.20 -2.54 5.23
N PHE A 324 -19.50 -2.38 5.01
CA PHE A 324 -20.12 -2.58 3.71
C PHE A 324 -21.21 -1.55 3.45
N ARG A 325 -21.56 -1.34 2.18
CA ARG A 325 -22.63 -0.43 1.78
C ARG A 325 -23.84 -1.26 1.32
N PRO A 326 -25.01 -1.18 1.99
CA PRO A 326 -26.18 -1.89 1.52
C PRO A 326 -26.57 -1.47 0.10
N GLY A 327 -26.77 -2.44 -0.80
CA GLY A 327 -27.20 -2.21 -2.18
C GLY A 327 -26.15 -1.60 -3.12
N GLY A 328 -24.86 -1.60 -2.75
CA GLY A 328 -23.80 -1.13 -3.63
C GLY A 328 -22.41 -1.56 -3.17
N ASN A 329 -21.42 -1.31 -4.02
CA ASN A 329 -20.03 -1.66 -3.72
C ASN A 329 -19.30 -0.53 -3.00
N ILE A 330 -18.26 -0.88 -2.25
CA ILE A 330 -17.28 0.08 -1.73
C ILE A 330 -16.04 0.02 -2.62
N ASP A 331 -15.97 0.93 -3.59
CA ASP A 331 -14.74 1.19 -4.33
C ASP A 331 -13.82 2.16 -3.58
N PHE A 332 -12.65 2.44 -4.15
CA PHE A 332 -11.64 3.28 -3.52
C PHE A 332 -12.12 4.74 -3.30
N PRO A 333 -12.80 5.40 -4.28
CA PRO A 333 -13.47 6.68 -4.04
C PRO A 333 -14.46 6.66 -2.86
N VAL A 334 -15.32 5.64 -2.78
CA VAL A 334 -16.31 5.52 -1.71
C VAL A 334 -15.61 5.35 -0.37
N MET A 335 -14.55 4.53 -0.28
CA MET A 335 -13.76 4.40 0.94
C MET A 335 -13.14 5.74 1.37
N ASN A 336 -12.51 6.49 0.45
CA ASN A 336 -11.96 7.82 0.71
C ASN A 336 -13.02 8.79 1.29
N ASN A 337 -14.23 8.78 0.72
CA ASN A 337 -15.35 9.56 1.22
C ASN A 337 -15.80 9.12 2.62
N ILE A 338 -15.82 7.81 2.91
CA ILE A 338 -16.21 7.29 4.23
C ILE A 338 -15.21 7.75 5.30
N ILE A 339 -13.91 7.55 5.07
CA ILE A 339 -12.87 7.87 6.06
C ILE A 339 -12.71 9.38 6.33
N THR A 340 -13.29 10.24 5.48
CA THR A 340 -13.31 11.70 5.67
C THR A 340 -14.70 12.28 5.93
N SER A 341 -15.74 11.45 5.90
CA SER A 341 -17.14 11.88 6.03
C SER A 341 -17.43 12.71 7.28
N TYR A 342 -16.72 12.39 8.37
CA TYR A 342 -16.84 13.05 9.66
C TYR A 342 -16.15 14.41 9.74
N LEU A 343 -15.21 14.68 8.84
CA LEU A 343 -14.47 15.93 8.85
C LEU A 343 -15.35 17.09 8.38
N GLY A 344 -16.47 16.83 7.71
CA GLY A 344 -17.30 17.85 7.08
C GLY A 344 -16.61 18.43 5.84
N GLY A 345 -17.37 18.61 4.76
CA GLY A 345 -16.87 19.25 3.55
C GLY A 345 -16.33 20.64 3.90
N ALA A 346 -15.07 20.91 3.55
CA ALA A 346 -14.63 22.29 3.43
C ALA A 346 -15.49 22.93 2.32
N ARG A 347 -16.31 23.90 2.69
CA ARG A 347 -16.58 25.03 1.80
C ARG A 347 -15.29 25.79 1.59
#